data_AF-A0A7S2F3U8-F1
#
_entry.id   AF-A0A7S2F3U8-F1
#
_cell.length_a   1.000
_cell.length_b   1.000
_cell.length_c   1.000
_cell.angle_alpha   90.00
_cell.angle_beta   90.00
_cell.angle_gamma   90.00
#
_symmetry.space_group_name_H-M   'P 1'
#
loop_
_entity.id
_entity.type
_entity.pdbx_description
1 polymer ?
#
loop_
_entity_poly.entity_id
_entity_poly.type
_entity_poly.pdbx_seq_one_letter_code
_entity_poly.pdbx_strand_id
1 'polypeptide(L)'
;TRDMSPFSSFSALVYSLSFAIVISDGSDGNPHGWDRTRRCDHTDYDPPCGTCEGIGGIPYGDDNDEITLTSCDVVANASDVDASTLIKPVWGSKWSAPVYFEILIGPKVDPFCFSVIPSNSSTGDLCYRADYGSQIYDMTEGGPGAVRFDLNSKTPVGNITSEILHADTSFWIVNKLPWYALGIEQCICTQVHEGGAASSSLSYPIQYNWTSQMSYIGRENIGIEYIDEIRTLDHWAFGPHHAWSDPDTGATIRLWQPYNGLQIFPNGTQDIDFDESLFEIPPALCKKGGALARIKCDDDGYPTGETEETNQPMTSADSTRAERMPGDAYKGTSFGQMSEVLNGWLGESDVETKDCDSFNVTELRQLQAVLYLLRDTRLDDIYQTSEDNRRMRHSMEDLEEHWQELDHAIEGHTPDHPIHSLQRDGHCHEAVMWFVHHLTEDVKELVAGSGLVIPLLSFTRHDLPEDATAGHQKLHKAYEEQVTCASCHSYAVASS
;
A
#
# COMPACT_ATOMS: atom_id res chain seq x y z
N THR A 1 54.14 9.10 16.89
CA THR A 1 54.84 10.40 17.00
C THR A 1 53.88 11.49 16.55
N ARG A 2 53.66 12.49 17.44
CA ARG A 2 52.54 13.48 17.52
C ARG A 2 51.28 12.88 18.16
N ASP A 3 51.07 12.89 19.48
CA ASP A 3 51.05 13.96 20.53
C ASP A 3 50.14 15.14 20.15
N MET A 4 49.31 15.77 21.01
CA MET A 4 48.67 15.48 22.32
C MET A 4 47.94 16.80 22.70
N SER A 5 46.60 16.83 22.79
CA SER A 5 45.73 17.66 23.70
C SER A 5 45.97 19.21 23.79
N PRO A 6 45.38 20.00 24.74
CA PRO A 6 44.11 19.92 25.50
C PRO A 6 43.32 21.27 25.53
N PHE A 7 42.09 21.29 26.06
CA PHE A 7 41.63 22.38 26.93
C PHE A 7 40.72 21.87 28.06
N SER A 8 40.83 22.55 29.19
CA SER A 8 40.60 22.13 30.56
C SER A 8 39.40 22.84 31.20
N SER A 9 38.55 22.04 31.86
CA SER A 9 38.01 22.18 33.23
C SER A 9 37.07 23.34 33.62
N PHE A 10 35.97 23.00 34.32
CA PHE A 10 35.68 23.47 35.69
C PHE A 10 34.59 22.62 36.38
N SER A 11 34.74 22.48 37.70
CA SER A 11 34.09 21.54 38.64
C SER A 11 32.65 21.89 39.09
N ALA A 12 31.88 20.86 39.50
CA ALA A 12 31.41 20.60 40.89
C ALA A 12 29.94 20.10 41.03
N LEU A 13 29.82 18.93 41.67
CA LEU A 13 28.74 18.32 42.47
C LEU A 13 27.28 18.86 42.40
N VAL A 14 26.28 17.95 42.31
CA VAL A 14 25.53 17.37 43.46
C VAL A 14 24.65 16.20 42.95
N TYR A 15 24.57 15.14 43.78
CA TYR A 15 23.74 13.95 43.63
C TYR A 15 22.25 14.22 43.38
N SER A 16 21.65 13.50 42.44
CA SER A 16 20.33 12.91 42.65
C SER A 16 20.25 11.58 41.89
N LEU A 17 20.18 10.47 42.62
CA LEU A 17 19.82 9.18 42.05
C LEU A 17 18.39 9.28 41.53
N SER A 18 18.23 9.19 40.22
CA SER A 18 17.05 8.63 39.59
C SER A 18 17.60 7.67 38.55
N PHE A 19 17.65 6.39 38.90
CA PHE A 19 17.74 5.33 37.88
C PHE A 19 16.41 5.37 37.12
N ALA A 20 16.29 6.31 36.18
CA ALA A 20 15.52 6.03 34.99
C ALA A 20 16.38 5.03 34.23
N ILE A 21 15.93 3.78 34.14
CA ILE A 21 16.42 2.87 33.12
C ILE A 21 16.05 3.57 31.82
N VAL A 22 17.03 4.24 31.21
CA VAL A 22 16.93 4.70 29.83
C VAL A 22 17.02 3.41 29.03
N ILE A 23 15.86 2.82 28.72
CA ILE A 23 15.77 1.86 27.63
C ILE A 23 16.22 2.69 26.42
N SER A 24 17.34 2.34 25.81
CA SER A 24 17.80 3.03 24.62
C SER A 24 16.76 2.80 23.53
N ASP A 25 16.22 3.90 23.02
CA ASP A 25 15.29 3.86 21.91
C ASP A 25 16.02 3.29 20.69
N GLY A 26 15.38 2.35 19.98
CA GLY A 26 15.93 1.70 18.79
C GLY A 26 16.25 2.66 17.63
N SER A 27 16.64 2.14 16.46
CA SER A 27 17.15 2.92 15.33
C SER A 27 16.29 4.12 14.87
N ASP A 28 14.98 4.08 15.13
CA ASP A 28 14.01 5.14 14.83
C ASP A 28 13.30 5.73 16.06
N GLY A 29 13.72 5.37 17.28
CA GLY A 29 13.15 5.92 18.50
C GLY A 29 12.10 5.06 19.20
N ASN A 30 11.70 3.89 18.68
CA ASN A 30 10.53 3.14 19.16
C ASN A 30 9.29 4.02 19.41
N PRO A 31 8.81 4.74 18.37
CA PRO A 31 7.78 5.77 18.51
C PRO A 31 6.45 5.25 19.09
N HIS A 32 6.15 3.95 18.92
CA HIS A 32 4.96 3.30 19.46
C HIS A 32 5.16 2.74 20.88
N GLY A 33 6.36 2.77 21.44
CA GLY A 33 6.64 2.23 22.76
C GLY A 33 6.41 0.72 22.88
N TRP A 34 6.67 -0.02 21.80
CA TRP A 34 6.54 -1.49 21.80
C TRP A 34 7.47 -2.11 22.84
N ASP A 35 6.98 -3.18 23.48
CA ASP A 35 7.75 -3.93 24.44
C ASP A 35 8.87 -4.74 23.79
N ARG A 36 9.74 -5.30 24.64
CA ARG A 36 10.90 -6.09 24.20
C ARG A 36 10.54 -7.41 23.53
N THR A 37 9.32 -7.92 23.73
CA THR A 37 8.87 -9.17 23.12
C THR A 37 8.45 -8.93 21.66
N ARG A 38 7.76 -7.81 21.39
CA ARG A 38 7.45 -7.35 20.03
C ARG A 38 8.68 -6.81 19.32
N ARG A 39 9.48 -5.97 19.98
CA ARG A 39 10.63 -5.26 19.41
C ARG A 39 11.86 -5.31 20.30
N CYS A 40 12.95 -5.85 19.79
CA CYS A 40 14.24 -5.72 20.44
C CYS A 40 15.33 -5.56 19.37
N ASP A 41 15.94 -4.38 19.25
CA ASP A 41 16.97 -4.16 18.24
C ASP A 41 18.34 -4.55 18.85
N HIS A 42 18.91 -5.67 18.40
CA HIS A 42 20.03 -6.35 19.05
C HIS A 42 21.23 -5.45 19.39
N THR A 43 21.58 -4.52 18.51
CA THR A 43 22.74 -3.64 18.67
C THR A 43 22.43 -2.32 19.37
N ASP A 44 21.15 -1.92 19.40
CA ASP A 44 20.75 -0.57 19.81
C ASP A 44 20.07 -0.57 21.19
N TYR A 45 19.80 -1.75 21.76
CA TYR A 45 19.24 -1.94 23.10
C TYR A 45 20.33 -2.23 24.15
N ASP A 46 20.24 -1.60 25.32
CA ASP A 46 20.99 -1.96 26.53
C ASP A 46 20.03 -2.42 27.65
N PRO A 47 20.06 -3.70 28.07
CA PRO A 47 20.93 -4.75 27.58
C PRO A 47 20.55 -5.23 26.16
N PRO A 48 21.50 -5.86 25.42
CA PRO A 48 21.22 -6.51 24.13
C PRO A 48 20.12 -7.54 24.24
N CYS A 49 19.50 -7.88 23.12
CA CYS A 49 18.43 -8.87 23.06
C CYS A 49 18.89 -10.25 23.54
N GLY A 50 18.10 -10.85 24.41
CA GLY A 50 18.23 -12.22 24.87
C GLY A 50 17.28 -13.17 24.17
N THR A 51 17.23 -14.41 24.66
CA THR A 51 16.30 -15.42 24.19
C THR A 51 14.85 -15.04 24.51
N CYS A 52 13.94 -15.36 23.59
CA CYS A 52 12.53 -14.97 23.61
C CYS A 52 12.26 -13.45 23.68
N GLU A 53 13.21 -12.62 23.24
CA GLU A 53 13.00 -11.20 22.97
C GLU A 53 13.01 -10.92 21.46
N GLY A 54 12.27 -9.91 21.03
CA GLY A 54 12.10 -9.60 19.60
C GLY A 54 11.48 -10.76 18.81
N ILE A 55 10.67 -11.60 19.47
CA ILE A 55 10.06 -12.76 18.80
C ILE A 55 8.92 -12.35 17.87
N GLY A 56 8.24 -11.24 18.10
CA GLY A 56 7.16 -10.79 17.22
C GLY A 56 5.96 -11.73 17.17
N GLY A 57 5.26 -11.76 16.03
CA GLY A 57 4.01 -12.48 15.86
C GLY A 57 3.23 -12.02 14.63
N ILE A 58 1.91 -12.17 14.65
CA ILE A 58 0.99 -11.62 13.64
C ILE A 58 0.49 -10.25 14.11
N PRO A 59 1.13 -9.13 13.72
CA PRO A 59 0.64 -7.80 14.05
C PRO A 59 -0.58 -7.44 13.19
N TYR A 60 -1.47 -6.65 13.78
CA TYR A 60 -2.66 -6.11 13.10
C TYR A 60 -2.93 -4.65 13.51
N GLY A 61 -2.00 -4.01 14.22
CA GLY A 61 -2.08 -2.62 14.63
C GLY A 61 -0.84 -2.11 15.34
N ASP A 62 -0.88 -0.83 15.68
CA ASP A 62 0.23 0.00 16.17
C ASP A 62 0.42 -0.09 17.68
N ASP A 63 -0.64 -0.44 18.42
CA ASP A 63 -0.55 -0.58 19.87
C ASP A 63 0.13 -1.90 20.27
N ASN A 64 0.76 -1.93 21.44
CA ASN A 64 1.57 -3.07 21.88
C ASN A 64 0.78 -4.39 22.00
N ASP A 65 -0.53 -4.34 22.25
CA ASP A 65 -1.43 -5.50 22.32
C ASP A 65 -2.09 -5.84 20.97
N GLU A 66 -1.90 -5.03 19.93
CA GLU A 66 -2.40 -5.28 18.56
C GLU A 66 -1.48 -6.22 17.76
N ILE A 67 -1.06 -7.30 18.43
CA ILE A 67 -0.24 -8.36 17.87
C ILE A 67 -0.61 -9.69 18.52
N THR A 68 -0.79 -10.72 17.70
CA THR A 68 -0.84 -12.09 18.20
C THR A 68 0.59 -12.61 18.30
N LEU A 69 1.20 -12.46 19.48
CA LEU A 69 2.56 -12.91 19.73
C LEU A 69 2.72 -14.43 19.51
N THR A 70 3.87 -14.82 18.99
CA THR A 70 4.21 -16.25 18.89
C THR A 70 4.63 -16.81 20.25
N SER A 71 4.50 -18.13 20.43
CA SER A 71 5.01 -18.83 21.61
C SER A 71 6.53 -18.96 21.54
N CYS A 72 7.22 -18.84 22.68
CA CYS A 72 8.65 -19.08 22.77
C CYS A 72 9.03 -19.70 24.12
N ASP A 73 9.78 -20.81 24.09
CA ASP A 73 10.44 -21.40 25.25
C ASP A 73 11.94 -21.51 25.02
N VAL A 74 12.74 -21.04 25.99
CA VAL A 74 14.20 -21.10 25.92
C VAL A 74 14.69 -22.54 26.07
N VAL A 75 15.44 -23.03 25.10
CA VAL A 75 16.12 -24.35 25.14
C VAL A 75 17.55 -24.20 25.62
N ALA A 76 18.27 -23.20 25.11
CA ALA A 76 19.64 -22.89 25.52
C ALA A 76 19.95 -21.41 25.25
N ASN A 77 20.73 -20.76 26.12
CA ASN A 77 21.25 -19.42 25.84
C ASN A 77 22.50 -19.52 24.95
N ALA A 78 22.92 -18.42 24.35
CA ALA A 78 24.15 -18.36 23.55
C ALA A 78 25.39 -18.95 24.26
N SER A 79 25.51 -18.76 25.58
CA SER A 79 26.64 -19.28 26.37
C SER A 79 26.64 -20.80 26.55
N ASP A 80 25.50 -21.44 26.32
CA ASP A 80 25.27 -22.85 26.66
C ASP A 80 25.48 -23.78 25.45
N VAL A 81 25.65 -23.20 24.25
CA VAL A 81 25.84 -23.94 22.99
C VAL A 81 27.29 -23.83 22.53
N ASP A 82 27.88 -24.95 22.11
CA ASP A 82 29.24 -24.97 21.57
C ASP A 82 29.27 -24.22 20.23
N ALA A 83 29.96 -23.08 20.22
CA ALA A 83 30.10 -22.21 19.05
C ALA A 83 30.63 -22.93 17.80
N SER A 84 31.41 -24.01 17.97
CA SER A 84 31.93 -24.80 16.84
C SER A 84 30.87 -25.67 16.15
N THR A 85 29.72 -25.85 16.78
CA THR A 85 28.58 -26.61 16.25
C THR A 85 27.52 -25.74 15.59
N LEU A 86 27.61 -24.42 15.74
CA LEU A 86 26.63 -23.49 15.22
C LEU A 86 26.70 -23.41 13.68
N ILE A 87 25.54 -23.52 13.05
CA ILE A 87 25.35 -23.30 11.62
C ILE A 87 24.57 -21.99 11.45
N LYS A 88 25.17 -21.01 10.78
CA LYS A 88 24.51 -19.72 10.53
C LYS A 88 23.27 -19.88 9.64
N PRO A 89 22.32 -18.94 9.68
CA PRO A 89 21.19 -18.93 8.76
C PRO A 89 21.69 -18.92 7.31
N VAL A 90 21.18 -19.86 6.53
CA VAL A 90 21.44 -19.97 5.11
C VAL A 90 20.37 -19.20 4.37
N TRP A 91 20.80 -18.22 3.58
CA TRP A 91 20.01 -17.62 2.51
C TRP A 91 20.69 -18.04 1.21
N GLY A 92 20.18 -19.08 0.57
CA GLY A 92 20.80 -19.64 -0.64
C GLY A 92 21.04 -18.57 -1.69
N SER A 93 22.03 -18.79 -2.56
CA SER A 93 22.21 -17.96 -3.75
C SER A 93 21.11 -18.20 -4.79
N LYS A 94 20.47 -19.37 -4.80
CA LYS A 94 19.36 -19.73 -5.69
C LYS A 94 18.37 -20.63 -4.96
N TRP A 95 17.16 -20.15 -4.67
CA TRP A 95 16.14 -20.95 -3.99
C TRP A 95 14.72 -20.52 -4.34
N SER A 96 13.75 -21.40 -4.08
CA SER A 96 12.33 -21.07 -4.17
C SER A 96 11.55 -21.60 -2.98
N ALA A 97 10.64 -20.77 -2.49
CA ALA A 97 9.67 -21.07 -1.45
C ALA A 97 8.28 -21.10 -2.11
N PRO A 98 7.79 -22.27 -2.57
CA PRO A 98 6.47 -22.37 -3.20
C PRO A 98 5.31 -22.13 -2.21
N VAL A 99 5.61 -22.18 -0.91
CA VAL A 99 4.72 -21.76 0.16
C VAL A 99 5.49 -20.73 0.98
N TYR A 100 4.94 -19.53 1.05
CA TYR A 100 5.50 -18.36 1.70
C TYR A 100 4.35 -17.57 2.33
N PHE A 101 4.58 -17.08 3.54
CA PHE A 101 3.65 -16.19 4.22
C PHE A 101 4.41 -14.96 4.68
N GLU A 102 3.76 -13.81 4.61
CA GLU A 102 4.30 -12.60 5.19
C GLU A 102 3.22 -11.70 5.78
N ILE A 103 3.69 -10.80 6.65
CA ILE A 103 2.96 -9.60 7.01
C ILE A 103 3.88 -8.45 6.67
N LEU A 104 3.53 -7.70 5.64
CA LEU A 104 4.27 -6.52 5.25
C LEU A 104 3.84 -5.34 6.13
N ILE A 105 4.81 -4.67 6.71
CA ILE A 105 4.59 -3.49 7.55
C ILE A 105 5.25 -2.29 6.87
N GLY A 106 4.53 -1.17 6.84
CA GLY A 106 5.06 0.07 6.29
C GLY A 106 4.17 1.27 6.63
N PRO A 107 4.62 2.49 6.32
CA PRO A 107 3.86 3.70 6.59
C PRO A 107 2.48 3.67 5.92
N LYS A 108 1.44 4.10 6.64
CA LYS A 108 0.09 4.22 6.09
C LYS A 108 -0.01 5.45 5.20
N VAL A 109 0.23 5.25 3.90
CA VAL A 109 0.12 6.29 2.87
C VAL A 109 -1.21 6.27 2.12
N ASP A 110 -1.98 5.19 2.28
CA ASP A 110 -3.32 5.03 1.77
C ASP A 110 -4.19 4.34 2.83
N PRO A 111 -5.51 4.60 2.87
CA PRO A 111 -6.38 4.12 3.94
C PRO A 111 -6.50 2.59 3.98
N PHE A 112 -6.17 1.88 2.91
CA PHE A 112 -6.38 0.44 2.77
C PHE A 112 -5.13 -0.40 2.81
N CYS A 113 -3.96 0.24 2.95
CA CYS A 113 -2.70 -0.46 2.90
C CYS A 113 -2.51 -1.22 1.58
N PHE A 114 -2.94 -0.62 0.48
CA PHE A 114 -2.67 -1.15 -0.84
C PHE A 114 -1.20 -1.01 -1.21
N SER A 115 -0.64 0.16 -0.94
CA SER A 115 0.75 0.49 -1.17
C SER A 115 1.52 0.39 0.15
N VAL A 116 1.87 -0.83 0.54
CA VAL A 116 2.79 -1.05 1.66
C VAL A 116 4.19 -1.26 1.11
N ILE A 117 5.09 -0.32 1.41
CA ILE A 117 6.52 -0.46 1.15
C ILE A 117 7.22 -0.39 2.51
N PRO A 118 8.02 -1.40 2.87
CA PRO A 118 8.79 -1.38 4.11
C PRO A 118 9.68 -0.14 4.21
N SER A 119 9.76 0.43 5.41
CA SER A 119 10.53 1.63 5.70
C SER A 119 11.46 1.38 6.88
N ASN A 120 12.57 2.10 6.96
CA ASN A 120 13.45 2.04 8.13
C ASN A 120 12.90 2.81 9.35
N SER A 121 11.66 3.31 9.27
CA SER A 121 10.98 4.06 10.33
C SER A 121 9.56 3.53 10.53
N SER A 122 9.20 3.39 11.81
CA SER A 122 7.87 3.10 12.33
C SER A 122 7.16 4.35 12.83
N THR A 123 7.51 5.55 12.37
CA THR A 123 6.83 6.77 12.84
C THR A 123 5.49 6.97 12.13
N GLY A 124 4.44 7.24 12.92
CA GLY A 124 3.09 7.51 12.42
C GLY A 124 2.26 6.23 12.32
N ASP A 125 1.10 6.32 11.69
CA ASP A 125 0.22 5.16 11.52
C ASP A 125 0.84 4.18 10.52
N LEU A 126 0.77 2.88 10.82
CA LEU A 126 1.30 1.84 9.96
C LEU A 126 0.20 1.00 9.30
N CYS A 127 0.63 0.33 8.25
CA CYS A 127 -0.14 -0.62 7.49
C CYS A 127 0.38 -2.04 7.74
N TYR A 128 -0.54 -2.98 7.94
CA TYR A 128 -0.24 -4.39 8.24
C TYR A 128 -0.93 -5.27 7.20
N ARG A 129 -0.19 -5.66 6.15
CA ARG A 129 -0.76 -6.42 5.04
C ARG A 129 -0.32 -7.87 5.09
N ALA A 130 -1.27 -8.77 5.36
CA ALA A 130 -1.01 -10.21 5.33
C ALA A 130 -1.07 -10.73 3.90
N ASP A 131 0.04 -11.31 3.45
CA ASP A 131 0.20 -11.86 2.10
C ASP A 131 0.58 -13.35 2.19
N TYR A 132 0.15 -14.14 1.21
CA TYR A 132 0.56 -15.54 1.07
C TYR A 132 0.82 -15.89 -0.39
N GLY A 133 1.76 -16.80 -0.63
CA GLY A 133 2.03 -17.27 -1.99
C GLY A 133 3.38 -17.93 -2.10
N SER A 134 4.20 -17.46 -3.04
CA SER A 134 5.56 -17.97 -3.26
C SER A 134 6.60 -16.88 -3.42
N GLN A 135 7.85 -17.22 -3.09
CA GLN A 135 9.01 -16.38 -3.34
C GLN A 135 10.07 -17.18 -4.09
N ILE A 136 10.71 -16.55 -5.07
CA ILE A 136 11.79 -17.14 -5.87
C ILE A 136 12.96 -16.16 -5.85
N TYR A 137 14.16 -16.68 -5.68
CA TYR A 137 15.35 -15.89 -5.48
C TYR A 137 16.51 -16.50 -6.28
N ASP A 138 17.19 -15.69 -7.10
CA ASP A 138 18.39 -16.11 -7.81
C ASP A 138 19.37 -14.95 -7.96
N MET A 139 20.45 -15.03 -7.20
CA MET A 139 21.58 -14.10 -7.18
C MET A 139 22.88 -14.82 -7.56
N THR A 140 22.79 -15.93 -8.30
CA THR A 140 23.97 -16.67 -8.79
C THR A 140 24.72 -15.89 -9.85
N GLU A 141 26.02 -16.16 -9.99
CA GLU A 141 26.83 -15.55 -11.04
C GLU A 141 26.33 -16.01 -12.43
N GLY A 142 25.87 -15.05 -13.23
CA GLY A 142 25.28 -15.32 -14.56
C GLY A 142 23.78 -15.61 -14.55
N GLY A 143 23.16 -15.69 -13.36
CA GLY A 143 21.70 -15.75 -13.19
C GLY A 143 21.05 -14.37 -13.35
N PRO A 144 19.72 -14.27 -13.13
CA PRO A 144 18.96 -13.04 -13.33
C PRO A 144 19.26 -11.93 -12.31
N GLY A 145 19.87 -12.25 -11.17
CA GLY A 145 20.18 -11.24 -10.14
C GLY A 145 18.92 -10.61 -9.54
N ALA A 146 17.92 -11.44 -9.22
CA ALA A 146 16.57 -10.99 -8.93
C ALA A 146 15.88 -11.78 -7.81
N VAL A 147 14.87 -11.14 -7.22
CA VAL A 147 13.88 -11.77 -6.35
C VAL A 147 12.47 -11.50 -6.90
N ARG A 148 11.65 -12.54 -6.91
CA ARG A 148 10.27 -12.53 -7.37
C ARG A 148 9.36 -13.01 -6.25
N PHE A 149 8.23 -12.34 -6.09
CA PHE A 149 7.14 -12.76 -5.22
C PHE A 149 5.88 -12.91 -6.06
N ASP A 150 5.14 -13.99 -5.82
CA ASP A 150 3.80 -14.20 -6.35
C ASP A 150 2.85 -14.30 -5.18
N LEU A 151 2.14 -13.22 -4.90
CA LEU A 151 1.41 -13.01 -3.65
C LEU A 151 -0.09 -12.94 -3.90
N ASN A 152 -0.83 -13.40 -2.90
CA ASN A 152 -2.25 -13.18 -2.75
C ASN A 152 -2.44 -12.33 -1.50
N SER A 153 -2.96 -11.13 -1.71
CA SER A 153 -3.20 -10.14 -0.67
C SER A 153 -4.69 -10.06 -0.39
N LYS A 154 -5.06 -10.18 0.89
CA LYS A 154 -6.41 -9.81 1.32
C LYS A 154 -6.44 -8.32 1.54
N THR A 155 -7.29 -7.61 0.79
CA THR A 155 -7.50 -6.17 1.00
C THR A 155 -8.95 -5.94 1.40
N PRO A 156 -9.27 -4.82 2.08
CA PRO A 156 -10.64 -4.52 2.52
C PRO A 156 -11.68 -4.63 1.39
N VAL A 157 -11.24 -4.27 0.20
CA VAL A 157 -12.07 -4.13 -0.98
C VAL A 157 -12.04 -5.39 -1.89
N GLY A 158 -11.23 -6.39 -1.56
CA GLY A 158 -11.20 -7.69 -2.24
C GLY A 158 -9.82 -8.35 -2.27
N ASN A 159 -9.77 -9.62 -2.67
CA ASN A 159 -8.48 -10.29 -2.86
C ASN A 159 -7.78 -9.78 -4.12
N ILE A 160 -6.50 -9.49 -4.02
CA ILE A 160 -5.62 -9.10 -5.13
C ILE A 160 -4.54 -10.16 -5.28
N THR A 161 -4.13 -10.43 -6.51
CA THR A 161 -2.90 -11.19 -6.76
C THR A 161 -1.85 -10.27 -7.35
N SER A 162 -0.64 -10.32 -6.83
CA SER A 162 0.46 -9.48 -7.24
C SER A 162 1.68 -10.32 -7.61
N GLU A 163 2.26 -10.03 -8.77
CA GLU A 163 3.64 -10.44 -9.08
C GLU A 163 4.54 -9.25 -8.79
N ILE A 164 5.48 -9.42 -7.87
CA ILE A 164 6.46 -8.40 -7.49
C ILE A 164 7.83 -8.88 -7.91
N LEU A 165 8.58 -8.04 -8.62
CA LEU A 165 9.91 -8.38 -9.12
C LEU A 165 10.90 -7.26 -8.76
N HIS A 166 12.04 -7.63 -8.22
CA HIS A 166 13.15 -6.71 -7.95
C HIS A 166 14.41 -7.25 -8.60
N ALA A 167 14.96 -6.49 -9.55
CA ALA A 167 16.20 -6.82 -10.25
C ALA A 167 17.01 -5.54 -10.50
N ASP A 168 18.32 -5.61 -10.28
CA ASP A 168 19.20 -4.43 -10.27
C ASP A 168 18.62 -3.32 -9.37
N THR A 169 18.42 -2.12 -9.89
CA THR A 169 17.78 -0.99 -9.18
C THR A 169 16.30 -0.83 -9.52
N SER A 170 15.75 -1.74 -10.33
CA SER A 170 14.39 -1.65 -10.83
C SER A 170 13.45 -2.58 -10.06
N PHE A 171 12.22 -2.13 -9.89
CA PHE A 171 11.19 -2.80 -9.11
C PHE A 171 9.86 -2.71 -9.83
N TRP A 172 9.18 -3.84 -9.92
CA TRP A 172 7.91 -3.97 -10.62
C TRP A 172 6.87 -4.56 -9.70
N ILE A 173 5.67 -4.00 -9.73
CA ILE A 173 4.49 -4.55 -9.08
C ILE A 173 3.42 -4.73 -10.14
N VAL A 174 3.10 -5.97 -10.47
CA VAL A 174 2.05 -6.34 -11.40
C VAL A 174 0.84 -6.83 -10.62
N ASN A 175 -0.17 -5.99 -10.49
CA ASN A 175 -1.41 -6.31 -9.81
C ASN A 175 -2.43 -6.86 -10.81
N LYS A 176 -3.08 -7.97 -10.46
CA LYS A 176 -4.31 -8.42 -11.12
C LYS A 176 -5.45 -8.17 -10.16
N LEU A 177 -6.43 -7.40 -10.62
CA LEU A 177 -7.56 -6.96 -9.82
C LEU A 177 -8.83 -7.70 -10.29
N PRO A 178 -9.13 -8.91 -9.76
CA PRO A 178 -10.10 -9.82 -10.37
C PRO A 178 -11.56 -9.38 -10.25
N TRP A 179 -11.85 -8.38 -9.42
CA TRP A 179 -13.20 -7.94 -9.08
C TRP A 179 -13.57 -6.57 -9.67
N TYR A 180 -12.66 -5.94 -10.41
CA TYR A 180 -12.91 -4.72 -11.17
C TYR A 180 -12.92 -5.02 -12.67
N ALA A 181 -14.09 -4.91 -13.30
CA ALA A 181 -14.27 -4.78 -14.75
C ALA A 181 -13.37 -5.67 -15.64
N LEU A 182 -13.68 -6.97 -15.73
CA LEU A 182 -13.06 -7.91 -16.69
C LEU A 182 -11.61 -8.35 -16.38
N GLY A 183 -11.08 -8.05 -15.20
CA GLY A 183 -9.73 -8.48 -14.80
C GLY A 183 -8.67 -7.48 -15.24
N ILE A 184 -8.73 -6.27 -14.70
CA ILE A 184 -7.74 -5.22 -14.97
C ILE A 184 -6.38 -5.64 -14.42
N GLU A 185 -5.38 -5.56 -15.30
CA GLU A 185 -3.96 -5.72 -14.96
C GLU A 185 -3.33 -4.33 -14.89
N GLN A 186 -2.59 -4.09 -13.81
CA GLN A 186 -1.82 -2.87 -13.60
C GLN A 186 -0.36 -3.28 -13.40
N CYS A 187 0.57 -2.59 -14.06
CA CYS A 187 1.98 -2.63 -13.71
C CYS A 187 2.45 -1.27 -13.18
N ILE A 188 3.20 -1.29 -12.07
CA ILE A 188 3.91 -0.15 -11.53
C ILE A 188 5.41 -0.42 -11.68
N CYS A 189 6.13 0.48 -12.35
CA CYS A 189 7.58 0.44 -12.44
C CYS A 189 8.18 1.51 -11.53
N THR A 190 9.13 1.14 -10.69
CA THR A 190 9.79 2.09 -9.80
C THR A 190 11.22 1.68 -9.50
N GLN A 191 11.95 2.55 -8.82
CA GLN A 191 13.26 2.26 -8.28
C GLN A 191 13.15 2.24 -6.75
N VAL A 192 13.79 1.28 -6.10
CA VAL A 192 13.76 1.21 -4.63
C VAL A 192 14.85 2.10 -4.09
N HIS A 193 14.50 2.98 -3.17
CA HIS A 193 15.43 3.85 -2.46
C HIS A 193 15.49 3.43 -0.99
N GLU A 194 16.68 3.47 -0.39
CA GLU A 194 16.87 3.14 1.02
C GLU A 194 16.02 4.08 1.90
N GLY A 195 15.13 3.53 2.73
CA GLY A 195 14.21 4.33 3.56
C GLY A 195 13.14 5.11 2.79
N GLY A 196 12.88 4.77 1.52
CA GLY A 196 11.76 5.30 0.73
C GLY A 196 11.90 6.74 0.24
N ALA A 197 12.97 7.45 0.59
CA ALA A 197 13.20 8.82 0.12
C ALA A 197 13.93 8.82 -1.24
N ALA A 198 13.35 9.45 -2.26
CA ALA A 198 13.96 9.58 -3.60
C ALA A 198 15.42 10.10 -3.60
N SER A 199 15.79 10.91 -2.60
CA SER A 199 17.16 11.42 -2.46
C SER A 199 18.18 10.42 -1.93
N SER A 200 17.75 9.24 -1.46
CA SER A 200 18.64 8.24 -0.88
C SER A 200 19.18 7.28 -1.93
N SER A 201 20.10 6.40 -1.52
CA SER A 201 20.76 5.46 -2.42
C SER A 201 19.78 4.40 -2.94
N LEU A 202 19.95 4.05 -4.20
CA LEU A 202 19.22 2.96 -4.83
C LEU A 202 19.53 1.63 -4.13
N SER A 203 18.48 0.87 -3.89
CA SER A 203 18.52 -0.44 -3.25
C SER A 203 18.47 -1.54 -4.30
N TYR A 204 19.39 -2.49 -4.15
CA TYR A 204 19.44 -3.72 -4.93
C TYR A 204 18.69 -4.84 -4.18
N PRO A 205 18.34 -5.95 -4.85
CA PRO A 205 17.85 -7.13 -4.16
C PRO A 205 18.79 -7.55 -3.03
N ILE A 206 18.21 -8.09 -1.96
CA ILE A 206 18.96 -8.57 -0.80
C ILE A 206 20.05 -9.55 -1.26
N GLN A 207 21.28 -9.36 -0.78
CA GLN A 207 22.42 -10.19 -1.17
C GLN A 207 22.47 -11.44 -0.30
N TYR A 208 22.76 -12.60 -0.88
CA TYR A 208 22.67 -13.90 -0.18
C TYR A 208 23.58 -14.03 1.05
N ASN A 209 24.63 -13.21 1.13
CA ASN A 209 25.57 -13.20 2.23
C ASN A 209 25.17 -12.27 3.40
N TRP A 210 23.96 -11.68 3.38
CA TRP A 210 23.49 -10.77 4.42
C TRP A 210 23.48 -11.40 5.83
N THR A 211 23.22 -12.71 5.92
CA THR A 211 23.21 -13.47 7.19
C THR A 211 24.59 -13.60 7.84
N SER A 212 25.68 -13.29 7.11
CA SER A 212 27.06 -13.42 7.60
C SER A 212 27.35 -12.54 8.82
N GLN A 213 26.62 -11.45 9.00
CA GLN A 213 26.79 -10.50 10.11
C GLN A 213 25.95 -10.83 11.35
N MET A 214 25.06 -11.83 11.25
CA MET A 214 24.17 -12.17 12.36
C MET A 214 24.91 -12.79 13.54
N SER A 215 24.46 -12.40 14.73
CA SER A 215 24.94 -12.87 16.04
C SER A 215 23.98 -13.91 16.60
N TYR A 216 24.53 -14.95 17.22
CA TYR A 216 23.74 -16.01 17.84
C TYR A 216 23.17 -15.53 19.18
N ILE A 217 21.86 -15.68 19.37
CA ILE A 217 21.13 -15.27 20.58
C ILE A 217 20.88 -16.48 21.49
N GLY A 218 20.45 -17.61 20.90
CA GLY A 218 20.22 -18.86 21.62
C GLY A 218 19.39 -19.84 20.81
N ARG A 219 18.96 -20.92 21.47
CA ARG A 219 18.08 -21.94 20.91
C ARG A 219 16.72 -21.89 21.60
N GLU A 220 15.67 -21.92 20.82
CA GLU A 220 14.30 -21.69 21.28
C GLU A 220 13.35 -22.71 20.66
N ASN A 221 12.35 -23.14 21.42
CA ASN A 221 11.14 -23.73 20.84
C ASN A 221 10.20 -22.59 20.52
N ILE A 222 10.07 -22.25 19.24
CA ILE A 222 9.28 -21.11 18.78
C ILE A 222 8.10 -21.59 17.94
N GLY A 223 6.97 -20.92 18.11
CA GLY A 223 5.80 -21.12 17.25
C GLY A 223 6.05 -20.53 15.86
N ILE A 224 5.62 -21.24 14.82
CA ILE A 224 5.69 -20.80 13.43
C ILE A 224 4.28 -20.46 12.96
N GLU A 225 4.08 -19.18 12.67
CA GLU A 225 2.79 -18.62 12.26
C GLU A 225 2.29 -19.27 10.96
N TYR A 226 0.97 -19.25 10.76
CA TYR A 226 0.24 -19.81 9.61
C TYR A 226 0.30 -21.33 9.42
N ILE A 227 1.27 -22.03 10.02
CA ILE A 227 1.39 -23.49 9.91
C ILE A 227 1.11 -24.24 11.23
N ASP A 228 0.89 -23.53 12.33
CA ASP A 228 0.53 -24.08 13.65
C ASP A 228 1.50 -25.17 14.15
N GLU A 229 2.80 -24.91 13.99
CA GLU A 229 3.88 -25.79 14.42
C GLU A 229 4.78 -25.09 15.44
N ILE A 230 5.28 -25.85 16.42
CA ILE A 230 6.38 -25.41 17.28
C ILE A 230 7.64 -26.14 16.83
N ARG A 231 8.71 -25.40 16.56
CA ARG A 231 10.00 -25.95 16.11
C ARG A 231 11.12 -25.49 17.03
N THR A 232 12.10 -26.37 17.25
CA THR A 232 13.36 -26.01 17.91
C THR A 232 14.28 -25.35 16.89
N LEU A 233 14.50 -24.05 17.00
CA LEU A 233 15.29 -23.25 16.05
C LEU A 233 16.39 -22.47 16.77
N ASP A 234 17.45 -22.18 16.04
CA ASP A 234 18.51 -21.27 16.46
C ASP A 234 18.10 -19.83 16.11
N HIS A 235 18.08 -18.96 17.12
CA HIS A 235 17.74 -17.54 17.01
C HIS A 235 18.99 -16.71 16.78
N TRP A 236 18.95 -15.90 15.73
CA TRP A 236 20.00 -14.99 15.30
C TRP A 236 19.47 -13.57 15.15
N ALA A 237 20.30 -12.57 15.42
CA ALA A 237 19.92 -11.17 15.19
C ALA A 237 21.07 -10.31 14.66
N PHE A 238 20.72 -9.28 13.89
CA PHE A 238 21.61 -8.19 13.49
C PHE A 238 20.80 -6.88 13.38
N GLY A 239 21.10 -5.92 14.26
CA GLY A 239 20.26 -4.73 14.39
C GLY A 239 18.80 -5.12 14.68
N PRO A 240 17.82 -4.63 13.90
CA PRO A 240 16.40 -4.94 14.07
C PRO A 240 15.97 -6.25 13.40
N HIS A 241 16.87 -6.95 12.69
CA HIS A 241 16.53 -8.16 11.93
C HIS A 241 16.77 -9.41 12.77
N HIS A 242 15.72 -10.19 12.98
CA HIS A 242 15.77 -11.48 13.65
C HIS A 242 15.53 -12.62 12.64
N ALA A 243 16.26 -13.72 12.81
CA ALA A 243 16.12 -14.92 12.03
C ALA A 243 16.12 -16.17 12.91
N TRP A 244 15.22 -17.10 12.60
CA TRP A 244 15.20 -18.43 13.21
C TRP A 244 15.51 -19.47 12.14
N SER A 245 16.58 -20.22 12.37
CA SER A 245 17.08 -21.22 11.44
C SER A 245 17.10 -22.62 12.06
N ASP A 246 16.92 -23.63 11.23
CA ASP A 246 17.08 -25.03 11.62
C ASP A 246 18.53 -25.30 12.11
N PRO A 247 18.75 -25.85 13.31
CA PRO A 247 20.09 -26.04 13.87
C PRO A 247 21.01 -26.99 13.10
N ASP A 248 20.44 -27.96 12.39
CA ASP A 248 21.19 -29.03 11.73
C ASP A 248 21.57 -28.65 10.29
N THR A 249 20.80 -27.76 9.67
CA THR A 249 20.96 -27.39 8.26
C THR A 249 21.24 -25.90 8.04
N GLY A 250 20.91 -25.05 9.01
CA GLY A 250 20.91 -23.59 8.88
C GLY A 250 19.75 -23.05 8.03
N ALA A 251 18.78 -23.88 7.62
CA ALA A 251 17.67 -23.41 6.79
C ALA A 251 16.88 -22.31 7.51
N THR A 252 16.79 -21.11 6.92
CA THR A 252 16.03 -19.99 7.52
C THR A 252 14.54 -20.28 7.38
N ILE A 253 13.84 -20.40 8.52
CA ILE A 253 12.41 -20.76 8.54
C ILE A 253 11.53 -19.54 8.80
N ARG A 254 12.01 -18.60 9.60
CA ARG A 254 11.23 -17.45 10.07
C ARG A 254 12.12 -16.23 10.18
N LEU A 255 11.64 -15.09 9.70
CA LEU A 255 12.26 -13.78 9.87
C LEU A 255 11.28 -12.83 10.53
N TRP A 256 11.80 -11.96 11.38
CA TRP A 256 11.03 -10.87 11.97
C TRP A 256 11.84 -9.59 11.95
N GLN A 257 11.19 -8.52 11.55
CA GLN A 257 11.65 -7.17 11.76
C GLN A 257 10.45 -6.34 12.23
N PRO A 258 10.51 -5.71 13.42
CA PRO A 258 9.34 -5.14 14.11
C PRO A 258 8.47 -4.17 13.30
N TYR A 259 9.04 -3.50 12.31
CA TYR A 259 8.38 -2.47 11.50
C TYR A 259 8.51 -2.67 9.98
N ASN A 260 9.14 -3.77 9.53
CA ASN A 260 9.13 -4.15 8.11
C ASN A 260 8.23 -5.36 7.86
N GLY A 261 8.21 -6.32 8.80
CA GLY A 261 7.33 -7.47 8.65
C GLY A 261 7.78 -8.77 9.29
N LEU A 262 6.88 -9.74 9.16
CA LEU A 262 7.07 -11.16 9.44
C LEU A 262 7.22 -11.89 8.10
N GLN A 263 8.16 -12.83 8.00
CA GLN A 263 8.27 -13.73 6.83
C GLN A 263 8.45 -15.17 7.28
N ILE A 264 7.70 -16.09 6.67
CA ILE A 264 7.71 -17.52 7.00
C ILE A 264 8.02 -18.35 5.74
N PHE A 265 9.02 -19.21 5.87
CA PHE A 265 9.52 -20.14 4.88
C PHE A 265 9.40 -21.57 5.42
N PRO A 266 8.23 -22.23 5.34
CA PRO A 266 8.02 -23.55 5.95
C PRO A 266 9.04 -24.62 5.54
N ASN A 267 9.54 -24.50 4.29
CA ASN A 267 10.52 -25.40 3.69
C ASN A 267 11.97 -24.87 3.74
N GLY A 268 12.19 -23.68 4.28
CA GLY A 268 13.49 -23.03 4.34
C GLY A 268 13.96 -22.40 3.03
N THR A 269 15.10 -21.71 3.10
CA THR A 269 15.73 -20.94 2.02
C THR A 269 17.07 -21.55 1.56
N GLN A 270 17.13 -22.88 1.52
CA GLN A 270 18.32 -23.62 1.07
C GLN A 270 18.44 -23.60 -0.45
N ASP A 271 19.68 -23.70 -0.97
CA ASP A 271 19.90 -23.73 -2.41
C ASP A 271 19.14 -24.90 -3.07
N ILE A 272 18.34 -24.57 -4.08
CA ILE A 272 17.64 -25.54 -4.93
C ILE A 272 17.70 -25.10 -6.39
N ASP A 273 17.62 -26.06 -7.30
CA ASP A 273 17.59 -25.76 -8.73
C ASP A 273 16.14 -25.61 -9.23
N PHE A 274 15.93 -24.63 -10.09
CA PHE A 274 14.66 -24.36 -10.77
C PHE A 274 14.93 -23.65 -12.10
N ASP A 275 13.91 -23.61 -12.95
CA ASP A 275 13.98 -22.98 -14.26
C ASP A 275 14.05 -21.45 -14.13
N GLU A 276 15.10 -20.84 -14.69
CA GLU A 276 15.31 -19.39 -14.69
C GLU A 276 14.27 -18.65 -15.53
N SER A 277 13.51 -19.34 -16.39
CA SER A 277 12.39 -18.76 -17.14
C SER A 277 11.27 -18.19 -16.25
N LEU A 278 11.31 -18.46 -14.94
CA LEU A 278 10.45 -17.84 -13.93
C LEU A 278 10.71 -16.33 -13.76
N PHE A 279 11.83 -15.81 -14.25
CA PHE A 279 12.14 -14.38 -14.22
C PHE A 279 11.98 -13.77 -15.62
N GLU A 280 10.86 -13.09 -15.85
CA GLU A 280 10.71 -12.22 -17.02
C GLU A 280 11.05 -10.78 -16.63
N ILE A 281 12.24 -10.29 -16.99
CA ILE A 281 12.72 -8.95 -16.64
C ILE A 281 12.81 -8.08 -17.91
N PRO A 282 12.07 -6.94 -17.99
CA PRO A 282 10.94 -6.58 -17.14
C PRO A 282 9.73 -7.47 -17.45
N PRO A 283 8.72 -7.52 -16.56
CA PRO A 283 7.53 -8.35 -16.78
C PRO A 283 6.81 -7.96 -18.08
N ALA A 284 6.24 -8.91 -18.81
CA ALA A 284 5.51 -8.63 -20.07
C ALA A 284 4.44 -7.55 -19.90
N LEU A 285 3.72 -7.60 -18.77
CA LEU A 285 2.67 -6.66 -18.42
C LEU A 285 3.19 -5.24 -18.16
N CYS A 286 4.48 -5.06 -17.93
CA CYS A 286 5.08 -3.74 -17.78
C CYS A 286 5.51 -3.14 -19.12
N LYS A 287 5.58 -3.92 -20.21
CA LYS A 287 5.99 -3.47 -21.55
C LYS A 287 4.81 -2.86 -22.32
N LYS A 288 5.10 -2.11 -23.38
CA LYS A 288 4.06 -1.50 -24.22
C LYS A 288 3.12 -2.57 -24.78
N GLY A 289 1.82 -2.38 -24.61
CA GLY A 289 0.80 -3.36 -25.00
C GLY A 289 0.61 -4.50 -24.01
N GLY A 290 1.24 -4.42 -22.83
CA GLY A 290 1.03 -5.32 -21.68
C GLY A 290 -0.20 -4.93 -20.85
N ALA A 291 0.02 -4.59 -19.58
CA ALA A 291 -1.01 -4.19 -18.63
C ALA A 291 -1.79 -2.98 -19.13
N LEU A 292 -3.04 -2.90 -18.67
CA LEU A 292 -3.95 -1.83 -18.98
C LEU A 292 -3.45 -0.48 -18.48
N ALA A 293 -2.98 -0.47 -17.24
CA ALA A 293 -2.37 0.69 -16.60
C ALA A 293 -0.89 0.37 -16.34
N ARG A 294 0.01 1.13 -17.00
CA ARG A 294 1.45 1.05 -16.75
C ARG A 294 1.89 2.37 -16.12
N ILE A 295 2.13 2.35 -14.81
CA ILE A 295 2.48 3.53 -14.02
C ILE A 295 3.99 3.61 -13.96
N LYS A 296 4.57 4.76 -14.37
CA LYS A 296 6.02 5.03 -14.35
C LYS A 296 6.87 4.05 -15.16
N CYS A 297 6.27 3.36 -16.13
CA CYS A 297 6.95 2.43 -17.02
C CYS A 297 7.22 3.08 -18.37
N ASP A 298 8.45 3.01 -18.87
CA ASP A 298 8.77 3.33 -20.26
C ASP A 298 8.22 2.26 -21.23
N ASP A 299 8.35 2.47 -22.54
CA ASP A 299 7.83 1.52 -23.54
C ASP A 299 8.46 0.11 -23.43
N ASP A 300 9.70 0.03 -22.96
CA ASP A 300 10.44 -1.22 -22.73
C ASP A 300 10.11 -1.86 -21.37
N GLY A 301 9.31 -1.18 -20.55
CA GLY A 301 8.80 -1.65 -19.26
C GLY A 301 9.74 -1.40 -18.09
N TYR A 302 10.68 -0.48 -18.20
CA TYR A 302 11.56 -0.07 -17.10
C TYR A 302 11.04 1.20 -16.41
N PRO A 303 11.46 1.46 -15.17
CA PRO A 303 11.14 2.71 -14.49
C PRO A 303 11.62 3.92 -15.30
N THR A 304 10.72 4.86 -15.58
CA THR A 304 11.11 6.18 -16.07
C THR A 304 11.89 6.87 -14.95
N GLY A 305 13.13 7.30 -15.21
CA GLY A 305 14.01 7.84 -14.17
C GLY A 305 13.36 8.98 -13.37
N GLU A 306 13.66 9.08 -12.08
CA GLU A 306 13.05 10.01 -11.10
C GLU A 306 13.12 11.51 -11.47
N THR A 307 13.76 11.88 -12.58
CA THR A 307 13.82 13.28 -13.02
C THR A 307 12.52 13.81 -13.62
N GLU A 308 11.51 12.98 -13.90
CA GLU A 308 10.32 13.45 -14.63
C GLU A 308 8.98 13.46 -13.89
N GLU A 309 8.78 12.94 -12.67
CA GLU A 309 7.41 12.95 -12.11
C GLU A 309 7.25 13.45 -10.67
N THR A 310 8.18 13.19 -9.75
CA THR A 310 8.08 13.77 -8.39
C THR A 310 8.40 15.27 -8.36
N ASN A 311 9.02 15.78 -9.42
CA ASN A 311 9.28 17.20 -9.66
C ASN A 311 8.66 17.74 -10.95
N GLN A 312 7.88 16.96 -11.71
CA GLN A 312 7.10 17.61 -12.76
C GLN A 312 6.01 18.42 -12.08
N PRO A 313 6.04 19.76 -12.23
CA PRO A 313 4.94 20.56 -11.77
C PRO A 313 3.70 20.03 -12.50
N MET A 314 2.66 19.74 -11.72
CA MET A 314 1.30 19.55 -12.22
C MET A 314 1.10 20.53 -13.38
N THR A 315 0.63 20.02 -14.51
CA THR A 315 0.60 20.82 -15.74
C THR A 315 -0.13 22.15 -15.47
N SER A 316 0.21 23.19 -16.23
CA SER A 316 -0.49 24.48 -16.09
C SER A 316 -2.00 24.32 -16.31
N ALA A 317 -2.42 23.33 -17.09
CA ALA A 317 -3.82 22.98 -17.29
C ALA A 317 -4.45 22.33 -16.05
N ASP A 318 -3.81 21.31 -15.47
CA ASP A 318 -4.29 20.61 -14.27
C ASP A 318 -4.39 21.55 -13.06
N SER A 319 -3.34 22.34 -12.82
CA SER A 319 -3.33 23.35 -11.75
C SER A 319 -4.42 24.40 -11.95
N THR A 320 -4.57 24.91 -13.17
CA THR A 320 -5.63 25.89 -13.49
C THR A 320 -7.03 25.29 -13.28
N ARG A 321 -7.25 24.03 -13.68
CA ARG A 321 -8.52 23.33 -13.48
C ARG A 321 -8.82 23.15 -11.98
N ALA A 322 -7.82 22.82 -11.18
CA ALA A 322 -7.99 22.67 -9.73
C ALA A 322 -8.28 24.01 -9.04
N GLU A 323 -7.53 25.07 -9.37
CA GLU A 323 -7.59 26.35 -8.65
C GLU A 323 -8.74 27.26 -9.09
N ARG A 324 -9.28 27.10 -10.30
CA ARG A 324 -10.25 28.06 -10.87
C ARG A 324 -11.63 27.47 -11.06
N MET A 325 -12.62 28.34 -10.90
CA MET A 325 -13.97 28.04 -11.34
C MET A 325 -14.07 27.97 -12.87
N PRO A 326 -14.94 27.10 -13.39
CA PRO A 326 -15.19 26.97 -14.83
C PRO A 326 -15.74 28.28 -15.42
N GLY A 327 -15.33 28.56 -16.67
CA GLY A 327 -15.88 29.65 -17.48
C GLY A 327 -17.28 29.32 -18.04
N ASP A 328 -17.92 30.31 -18.67
CA ASP A 328 -19.31 30.20 -19.17
C ASP A 328 -19.54 29.06 -20.16
N ALA A 329 -18.50 28.64 -20.90
CA ALA A 329 -18.56 27.52 -21.85
C ALA A 329 -18.82 26.15 -21.20
N TYR A 330 -18.65 26.04 -19.89
CA TYR A 330 -18.86 24.81 -19.12
C TYR A 330 -20.09 24.92 -18.20
N LYS A 331 -20.98 25.90 -18.44
CA LYS A 331 -22.14 26.16 -17.58
C LYS A 331 -23.46 26.01 -18.32
N GLY A 332 -24.47 25.49 -17.61
CA GLY A 332 -25.86 25.44 -18.07
C GLY A 332 -26.78 26.35 -17.27
N THR A 333 -27.91 26.76 -17.84
CA THR A 333 -28.89 27.61 -17.11
C THR A 333 -29.80 26.82 -16.16
N SER A 334 -29.75 25.49 -16.22
CA SER A 334 -30.46 24.55 -15.34
C SER A 334 -29.61 23.29 -15.13
N PHE A 335 -30.02 22.40 -14.22
CA PHE A 335 -29.32 21.13 -13.99
C PHE A 335 -29.25 20.27 -15.27
N GLY A 336 -30.36 20.12 -15.99
CA GLY A 336 -30.37 19.35 -17.25
C GLY A 336 -29.49 19.96 -18.35
N GLN A 337 -29.53 21.29 -18.51
CA GLN A 337 -28.64 21.96 -19.49
C GLN A 337 -27.17 21.90 -19.07
N MET A 338 -26.87 21.90 -17.78
CA MET A 338 -25.51 21.70 -17.30
C MET A 338 -25.02 20.31 -17.70
N SER A 339 -25.80 19.26 -17.41
CA SER A 339 -25.46 17.90 -17.81
C SER A 339 -25.27 17.79 -19.34
N GLU A 340 -26.12 18.45 -20.14
CA GLU A 340 -25.97 18.49 -21.60
C GLU A 340 -24.64 19.10 -22.05
N VAL A 341 -24.27 20.27 -21.50
CA VAL A 341 -23.00 20.94 -21.83
C VAL A 341 -21.82 20.07 -21.44
N LEU A 342 -21.81 19.54 -20.21
CA LEU A 342 -20.69 18.74 -19.69
C LEU A 342 -20.57 17.39 -20.39
N ASN A 343 -21.68 16.73 -20.72
CA ASN A 343 -21.68 15.51 -21.52
C ASN A 343 -21.18 15.77 -22.94
N GLY A 344 -21.44 16.96 -23.51
CA GLY A 344 -20.82 17.38 -24.77
C GLY A 344 -19.30 17.38 -24.70
N TRP A 345 -18.72 17.98 -23.65
CA TRP A 345 -17.27 17.98 -23.44
C TRP A 345 -16.71 16.58 -23.19
N LEU A 346 -17.40 15.73 -22.42
CA LEU A 346 -16.98 14.34 -22.23
C LEU A 346 -17.03 13.54 -23.53
N GLY A 347 -18.06 13.72 -24.35
CA GLY A 347 -18.21 13.06 -25.64
C GLY A 347 -17.20 13.53 -26.71
N GLU A 348 -16.60 14.71 -26.53
CA GLU A 348 -15.49 15.20 -27.36
C GLU A 348 -14.11 14.73 -26.87
N SER A 349 -14.03 14.16 -25.66
CA SER A 349 -12.78 13.59 -25.15
C SER A 349 -12.50 12.21 -25.74
N ASP A 350 -11.26 11.75 -25.64
CA ASP A 350 -10.83 10.46 -26.21
C ASP A 350 -11.32 9.23 -25.42
N VAL A 351 -12.01 9.42 -24.30
CA VAL A 351 -12.50 8.32 -23.46
C VAL A 351 -13.80 7.72 -24.00
N GLU A 352 -13.94 6.41 -23.86
CA GLU A 352 -15.21 5.75 -24.16
C GLU A 352 -16.27 6.17 -23.13
N THR A 353 -17.47 6.51 -23.61
CA THR A 353 -18.58 6.91 -22.75
C THR A 353 -19.86 6.15 -23.07
N LYS A 354 -20.71 5.96 -22.06
CA LYS A 354 -22.09 5.47 -22.24
C LYS A 354 -23.05 6.22 -21.31
N ASP A 355 -24.33 6.21 -21.67
CA ASP A 355 -25.38 6.85 -20.88
C ASP A 355 -25.41 6.31 -19.43
N CYS A 356 -25.64 7.18 -18.44
CA CYS A 356 -25.75 6.77 -17.03
C CYS A 356 -26.75 5.63 -16.83
N ASP A 357 -27.88 5.66 -17.54
CA ASP A 357 -28.93 4.63 -17.49
C ASP A 357 -28.44 3.23 -17.91
N SER A 358 -27.32 3.15 -18.65
CA SER A 358 -26.71 1.89 -19.10
C SER A 358 -25.75 1.30 -18.07
N PHE A 359 -25.55 1.94 -16.92
CA PHE A 359 -24.80 1.40 -15.80
C PHE A 359 -25.72 0.86 -14.71
N ASN A 360 -25.26 -0.19 -14.04
CA ASN A 360 -25.77 -0.53 -12.71
C ASN A 360 -24.88 0.08 -11.62
N VAL A 361 -25.40 0.15 -10.39
CA VAL A 361 -24.71 0.78 -9.25
C VAL A 361 -23.40 0.06 -8.90
N THR A 362 -23.35 -1.26 -9.04
CA THR A 362 -22.12 -2.04 -8.79
C THR A 362 -21.01 -1.68 -9.77
N GLU A 363 -21.32 -1.55 -11.07
CA GLU A 363 -20.37 -1.09 -12.09
C GLU A 363 -19.84 0.31 -11.79
N LEU A 364 -20.71 1.23 -11.35
CA LEU A 364 -20.31 2.59 -11.04
C LEU A 364 -19.37 2.65 -9.83
N ARG A 365 -19.68 1.92 -8.76
CA ARG A 365 -18.81 1.86 -7.57
C ARG A 365 -17.44 1.24 -7.87
N GLN A 366 -17.41 0.22 -8.73
CA GLN A 366 -16.16 -0.35 -9.22
C GLN A 366 -15.33 0.67 -9.99
N LEU A 367 -15.96 1.42 -10.91
CA LEU A 367 -15.29 2.50 -11.63
C LEU A 367 -14.79 3.58 -10.67
N GLN A 368 -15.63 4.03 -9.75
CA GLN A 368 -15.29 5.01 -8.71
C GLN A 368 -14.06 4.56 -7.92
N ALA A 369 -13.99 3.28 -7.56
CA ALA A 369 -12.86 2.78 -6.83
C ALA A 369 -11.55 2.79 -7.63
N VAL A 370 -11.62 2.46 -8.91
CA VAL A 370 -10.48 2.62 -9.84
C VAL A 370 -10.05 4.09 -9.96
N LEU A 371 -11.01 5.01 -10.16
CA LEU A 371 -10.72 6.44 -10.29
C LEU A 371 -10.10 7.02 -9.01
N TYR A 372 -10.56 6.57 -7.85
CA TYR A 372 -9.97 6.94 -6.56
C TYR A 372 -8.53 6.46 -6.45
N LEU A 373 -8.21 5.25 -6.89
CA LEU A 373 -6.85 4.71 -6.88
C LEU A 373 -5.93 5.42 -7.87
N LEU A 374 -6.47 5.85 -9.01
CA LEU A 374 -5.72 6.58 -10.04
C LEU A 374 -5.55 8.08 -9.74
N ARG A 375 -6.18 8.60 -8.68
CA ARG A 375 -6.14 10.04 -8.36
C ARG A 375 -4.73 10.55 -8.07
N ASP A 376 -4.47 11.78 -8.49
CA ASP A 376 -3.30 12.52 -8.02
C ASP A 376 -3.66 13.21 -6.69
N THR A 377 -3.00 12.81 -5.61
CA THR A 377 -3.28 13.36 -4.28
C THR A 377 -2.99 14.86 -4.18
N ARG A 378 -2.11 15.42 -5.02
CA ARG A 378 -1.82 16.86 -5.06
C ARG A 378 -3.02 17.67 -5.55
N LEU A 379 -3.86 17.10 -6.44
CA LEU A 379 -5.11 17.72 -6.86
C LEU A 379 -6.11 17.73 -5.71
N ASP A 380 -6.23 16.62 -4.98
CA ASP A 380 -7.12 16.55 -3.81
C ASP A 380 -6.66 17.51 -2.70
N ASP A 381 -5.35 17.62 -2.43
CA ASP A 381 -4.80 18.55 -1.42
C ASP A 381 -5.24 20.00 -1.65
N ILE A 382 -5.35 20.45 -2.91
CA ILE A 382 -5.85 21.78 -3.26
C ILE A 382 -7.31 21.93 -2.83
N TYR A 383 -8.13 20.92 -3.09
CA TYR A 383 -9.54 20.92 -2.73
C TYR A 383 -9.76 20.79 -1.22
N GLN A 384 -8.97 19.95 -0.54
CA GLN A 384 -9.00 19.83 0.92
C GLN A 384 -8.64 21.16 1.59
N THR A 385 -7.56 21.81 1.14
CA THR A 385 -7.07 23.08 1.71
C THR A 385 -8.09 24.21 1.60
N SER A 386 -8.90 24.20 0.54
CA SER A 386 -9.90 25.23 0.26
C SER A 386 -11.33 24.85 0.70
N GLU A 387 -11.50 23.68 1.33
CA GLU A 387 -12.81 23.08 1.64
C GLU A 387 -13.75 23.02 0.41
N ASP A 388 -13.17 22.86 -0.78
CA ASP A 388 -13.89 22.84 -2.04
C ASP A 388 -14.82 21.62 -2.13
N ASN A 389 -15.96 21.77 -2.80
CA ASN A 389 -16.93 20.69 -3.02
C ASN A 389 -16.38 19.55 -3.88
N ARG A 390 -15.27 19.76 -4.58
CA ARG A 390 -14.54 18.76 -5.34
C ARG A 390 -13.73 17.80 -4.47
N ARG A 391 -13.45 18.12 -3.20
CA ARG A 391 -12.59 17.30 -2.33
C ARG A 391 -13.11 15.87 -2.14
N MET A 392 -12.21 14.92 -1.95
CA MET A 392 -12.56 13.59 -1.50
C MET A 392 -13.00 13.64 -0.03
N ARG A 393 -14.29 13.41 0.24
CA ARG A 393 -14.85 13.59 1.59
C ARG A 393 -14.65 12.41 2.52
N HIS A 394 -14.42 11.24 1.94
CA HIS A 394 -14.46 9.97 2.62
C HIS A 394 -13.22 9.18 2.22
N SER A 395 -12.67 8.45 3.20
CA SER A 395 -11.79 7.35 2.83
C SER A 395 -12.61 6.32 2.07
N MET A 396 -11.97 5.43 1.32
CA MET A 396 -12.77 4.45 0.60
C MET A 396 -13.34 3.35 1.49
N GLU A 397 -12.80 3.12 2.70
CA GLU A 397 -13.48 2.31 3.71
C GLU A 397 -14.81 2.96 4.09
N ASP A 398 -14.79 4.26 4.39
CA ASP A 398 -16.02 5.02 4.67
C ASP A 398 -16.96 5.01 3.45
N LEU A 399 -16.44 5.08 2.22
CA LEU A 399 -17.25 5.00 1.00
C LEU A 399 -17.92 3.62 0.88
N GLU A 400 -17.20 2.53 1.13
CA GLU A 400 -17.76 1.18 1.06
C GLU A 400 -18.81 0.93 2.13
N GLU A 401 -18.55 1.33 3.37
CA GLU A 401 -19.54 1.27 4.44
C GLU A 401 -20.77 2.11 4.03
N HIS A 402 -20.54 3.34 3.58
CA HIS A 402 -21.61 4.22 3.12
C HIS A 402 -22.42 3.60 1.98
N TRP A 403 -21.77 2.97 1.00
CA TRP A 403 -22.42 2.29 -0.12
C TRP A 403 -23.30 1.12 0.34
N GLN A 404 -22.83 0.32 1.30
CA GLN A 404 -23.62 -0.75 1.91
C GLN A 404 -24.83 -0.19 2.66
N GLU A 405 -24.64 0.91 3.39
CA GLU A 405 -25.73 1.59 4.07
C GLU A 405 -26.79 2.12 3.09
N LEU A 406 -26.38 2.65 1.94
CA LEU A 406 -27.29 3.11 0.88
C LEU A 406 -28.07 1.95 0.26
N ASP A 407 -27.42 0.79 0.06
CA ASP A 407 -28.09 -0.41 -0.44
C ASP A 407 -29.14 -0.92 0.55
N HIS A 408 -28.83 -0.91 1.83
CA HIS A 408 -29.79 -1.27 2.88
C HIS A 408 -30.95 -0.27 2.94
N ALA A 409 -30.70 1.02 2.73
CA ALA A 409 -31.72 2.06 2.75
C ALA A 409 -32.80 1.91 1.66
N ILE A 410 -32.46 1.23 0.56
CA ILE A 410 -33.38 0.97 -0.55
C ILE A 410 -33.90 -0.47 -0.60
N GLU A 411 -33.43 -1.33 0.31
CA GLU A 411 -33.82 -2.73 0.40
C GLU A 411 -35.35 -2.86 0.55
N GLY A 412 -35.96 -3.70 -0.30
CA GLY A 412 -37.41 -3.89 -0.33
C GLY A 412 -38.18 -3.02 -1.32
N HIS A 413 -37.53 -2.07 -2.01
CA HIS A 413 -38.13 -1.42 -3.18
C HIS A 413 -38.00 -2.31 -4.42
N THR A 414 -38.96 -2.19 -5.35
CA THR A 414 -38.90 -2.88 -6.64
C THR A 414 -37.85 -2.22 -7.54
N PRO A 415 -37.18 -2.96 -8.45
CA PRO A 415 -36.15 -2.39 -9.33
C PRO A 415 -36.58 -1.15 -10.15
N ASP A 416 -37.86 -1.06 -10.54
CA ASP A 416 -38.41 0.09 -11.27
C ASP A 416 -38.74 1.31 -10.39
N HIS A 417 -38.49 1.23 -9.08
CA HIS A 417 -38.77 2.32 -8.14
C HIS A 417 -37.78 3.48 -8.38
N PRO A 418 -38.24 4.76 -8.44
CA PRO A 418 -37.39 5.92 -8.73
C PRO A 418 -36.16 6.07 -7.82
N ILE A 419 -36.21 5.52 -6.61
CA ILE A 419 -35.08 5.51 -5.65
C ILE A 419 -33.82 4.84 -6.22
N HIS A 420 -33.95 3.85 -7.11
CA HIS A 420 -32.80 3.22 -7.76
C HIS A 420 -32.14 4.16 -8.78
N SER A 421 -32.93 4.96 -9.51
CA SER A 421 -32.38 5.98 -10.41
C SER A 421 -31.70 7.11 -9.63
N LEU A 422 -32.23 7.52 -8.48
CA LEU A 422 -31.58 8.49 -7.58
C LEU A 422 -30.18 8.02 -7.16
N GLN A 423 -30.05 6.77 -6.71
CA GLN A 423 -28.76 6.20 -6.30
C GLN A 423 -27.75 6.13 -7.45
N ARG A 424 -28.17 5.55 -8.59
CA ARG A 424 -27.31 5.40 -9.77
C ARG A 424 -26.86 6.75 -10.30
N ASP A 425 -27.76 7.72 -10.43
CA ASP A 425 -27.45 9.02 -11.00
C ASP A 425 -26.46 9.79 -10.11
N GLY A 426 -26.56 9.68 -8.78
CA GLY A 426 -25.56 10.21 -7.86
C GLY A 426 -24.16 9.65 -8.13
N HIS A 427 -24.04 8.32 -8.24
CA HIS A 427 -22.77 7.67 -8.56
C HIS A 427 -22.22 8.05 -9.95
N CYS A 428 -23.06 8.23 -10.97
CA CYS A 428 -22.61 8.72 -12.28
C CYS A 428 -21.97 10.11 -12.19
N HIS A 429 -22.61 11.04 -11.45
CA HIS A 429 -22.10 12.39 -11.26
C HIS A 429 -20.78 12.40 -10.49
N GLU A 430 -20.68 11.61 -9.42
CA GLU A 430 -19.47 11.52 -8.61
C GLU A 430 -18.31 10.86 -9.39
N ALA A 431 -18.57 9.80 -10.16
CA ALA A 431 -17.56 9.18 -11.02
C ALA A 431 -17.00 10.16 -12.06
N VAL A 432 -17.86 10.94 -12.73
CA VAL A 432 -17.42 11.98 -13.66
C VAL A 432 -16.60 13.05 -12.93
N MET A 433 -17.04 13.48 -11.75
CA MET A 433 -16.29 14.44 -10.95
C MET A 433 -14.89 13.95 -10.62
N TRP A 434 -14.74 12.69 -10.22
CA TRP A 434 -13.42 12.11 -9.94
C TRP A 434 -12.56 12.01 -11.19
N PHE A 435 -13.12 11.51 -12.29
CA PHE A 435 -12.41 11.43 -13.57
C PHE A 435 -11.92 12.81 -14.03
N VAL A 436 -12.77 13.84 -14.00
CA VAL A 436 -12.42 15.17 -14.52
C VAL A 436 -11.49 15.93 -13.59
N HIS A 437 -11.71 15.87 -12.27
CA HIS A 437 -11.05 16.78 -11.33
C HIS A 437 -9.90 16.17 -10.54
N HIS A 438 -9.83 14.85 -10.42
CA HIS A 438 -8.85 14.16 -9.58
C HIS A 438 -7.80 13.37 -10.37
N LEU A 439 -8.03 13.17 -11.66
CA LEU A 439 -6.99 12.65 -12.57
C LEU A 439 -6.27 13.81 -13.26
N THR A 440 -4.96 13.65 -13.44
CA THR A 440 -4.14 14.50 -14.32
C THR A 440 -4.40 14.18 -15.79
N GLU A 441 -4.07 15.08 -16.71
CA GLU A 441 -4.34 14.87 -18.14
C GLU A 441 -3.66 13.62 -18.71
N ASP A 442 -2.41 13.34 -18.31
CA ASP A 442 -1.70 12.12 -18.69
C ASP A 442 -2.41 10.85 -18.20
N VAL A 443 -2.95 10.87 -16.97
CA VAL A 443 -3.72 9.74 -16.44
C VAL A 443 -5.07 9.60 -17.18
N LYS A 444 -5.71 10.69 -17.60
CA LYS A 444 -6.91 10.62 -18.43
C LYS A 444 -6.64 10.03 -19.81
N GLU A 445 -5.51 10.36 -20.43
CA GLU A 445 -5.07 9.74 -21.69
C GLU A 445 -4.87 8.23 -21.52
N LEU A 446 -4.30 7.80 -20.39
CA LEU A 446 -4.19 6.37 -20.05
C LEU A 446 -5.57 5.73 -19.91
N VAL A 447 -6.51 6.38 -19.22
CA VAL A 447 -7.89 5.89 -19.09
C VAL A 447 -8.56 5.80 -20.46
N ALA A 448 -8.38 6.76 -21.36
CA ALA A 448 -8.91 6.71 -22.72
C ALA A 448 -8.39 5.50 -23.51
N GLY A 449 -7.10 5.17 -23.39
CA GLY A 449 -6.50 4.00 -24.02
C GLY A 449 -6.86 2.65 -23.38
N SER A 450 -7.53 2.67 -22.22
CA SER A 450 -7.76 1.47 -21.39
C SER A 450 -9.06 0.72 -21.68
N GLY A 451 -9.98 1.28 -22.46
CA GLY A 451 -11.32 0.71 -22.61
C GLY A 451 -12.18 0.79 -21.34
N LEU A 452 -11.74 1.53 -20.31
CA LEU A 452 -12.63 1.98 -19.23
C LEU A 452 -13.69 2.91 -19.83
N VAL A 453 -14.95 2.62 -19.51
CA VAL A 453 -16.10 3.40 -19.97
C VAL A 453 -16.54 4.35 -18.87
N ILE A 454 -16.53 5.65 -19.15
CA ILE A 454 -16.95 6.68 -18.21
C ILE A 454 -18.45 6.97 -18.40
N PRO A 455 -19.26 7.05 -17.32
CA PRO A 455 -20.66 7.43 -17.44
C PRO A 455 -20.81 8.87 -17.90
N LEU A 456 -21.80 9.10 -18.77
CA LEU A 456 -22.33 10.45 -18.95
C LEU A 456 -23.16 10.84 -17.72
N LEU A 457 -23.25 12.15 -17.45
CA LEU A 457 -24.08 12.70 -16.37
C LEU A 457 -25.56 12.49 -16.66
N SER A 458 -26.34 12.17 -15.62
CA SER A 458 -27.80 12.19 -15.71
C SER A 458 -28.31 13.62 -15.92
N PHE A 459 -29.31 13.78 -16.79
CA PHE A 459 -30.02 15.04 -17.03
C PHE A 459 -31.08 15.33 -15.96
N THR A 460 -31.40 14.35 -15.11
CA THR A 460 -32.48 14.42 -14.13
C THR A 460 -31.95 14.95 -12.80
N ARG A 461 -32.57 16.03 -12.31
CA ARG A 461 -32.45 16.45 -10.92
C ARG A 461 -33.49 15.70 -10.10
N HIS A 462 -33.06 15.06 -9.01
CA HIS A 462 -33.95 14.33 -8.14
C HIS A 462 -34.32 15.16 -6.91
N ASP A 463 -35.62 15.43 -6.75
CA ASP A 463 -36.16 16.10 -5.57
C ASP A 463 -36.62 15.07 -4.52
N LEU A 464 -36.55 15.44 -3.24
CA LEU A 464 -37.07 14.61 -2.16
C LEU A 464 -38.61 14.56 -2.20
N PRO A 465 -39.24 13.37 -2.29
CA PRO A 465 -40.70 13.25 -2.27
C PRO A 465 -41.31 13.76 -0.94
N GLU A 466 -42.53 14.31 -0.99
CA GLU A 466 -43.22 14.80 0.22
C GLU A 466 -43.47 13.69 1.27
N ASP A 467 -43.60 12.44 0.83
CA ASP A 467 -43.80 11.24 1.63
C ASP A 467 -42.51 10.40 1.81
N ALA A 468 -41.34 11.03 1.65
CA ALA A 468 -40.05 10.37 1.75
C ALA A 468 -39.87 9.59 3.07
N THR A 469 -39.57 8.30 2.94
CA THR A 469 -39.16 7.46 4.07
C THR A 469 -37.77 7.88 4.58
N ALA A 470 -37.38 7.39 5.76
CA ALA A 470 -36.02 7.62 6.28
C ALA A 470 -34.93 7.16 5.30
N GLY A 471 -35.16 6.05 4.58
CA GLY A 471 -34.27 5.57 3.53
C GLY A 471 -34.15 6.54 2.34
N HIS A 472 -35.26 7.13 1.90
CA HIS A 472 -35.25 8.18 0.87
C HIS A 472 -34.48 9.42 1.31
N GLN A 473 -34.67 9.87 2.55
CA GLN A 473 -33.96 11.02 3.09
C GLN A 473 -32.45 10.78 3.16
N LYS A 474 -32.03 9.58 3.60
CA LYS A 474 -30.61 9.19 3.65
C LYS A 474 -29.99 9.18 2.26
N LEU A 475 -30.65 8.54 1.29
CA LEU A 475 -30.14 8.47 -0.07
C LEU A 475 -30.14 9.83 -0.78
N HIS A 476 -31.18 10.65 -0.58
CA HIS A 476 -31.23 12.00 -1.15
C HIS A 476 -30.10 12.87 -0.61
N LYS A 477 -29.79 12.78 0.69
CA LYS A 477 -28.63 13.47 1.26
C LYS A 477 -27.32 13.05 0.58
N ALA A 478 -27.09 11.75 0.40
CA ALA A 478 -25.90 11.25 -0.30
C ALA A 478 -25.85 11.75 -1.76
N TYR A 479 -26.98 11.69 -2.47
CA TYR A 479 -27.09 12.24 -3.82
C TYR A 479 -26.70 13.72 -3.89
N GLU A 480 -27.17 14.55 -2.96
CA GLU A 480 -26.82 15.98 -2.91
C GLU A 480 -25.30 16.20 -2.73
N GLU A 481 -24.63 15.34 -1.96
CA GLU A 481 -23.18 15.38 -1.78
C GLU A 481 -22.43 14.90 -3.03
N GLN A 482 -23.01 13.99 -3.81
CA GLN A 482 -22.43 13.44 -5.04
C GLN A 482 -22.58 14.37 -6.26
N VAL A 483 -23.64 15.19 -6.31
CA VAL A 483 -23.95 16.09 -7.45
C VAL A 483 -23.48 17.54 -7.25
N THR A 484 -22.46 17.76 -6.41
CA THR A 484 -21.98 19.10 -6.10
C THR A 484 -21.32 19.84 -7.27
N CYS A 485 -21.08 19.17 -8.40
CA CYS A 485 -20.69 19.80 -9.66
C CYS A 485 -21.65 20.95 -10.05
N ALA A 486 -22.93 20.82 -9.69
CA ALA A 486 -23.96 21.81 -9.97
C ALA A 486 -23.68 23.19 -9.38
N SER A 487 -22.98 23.29 -8.24
CA SER A 487 -22.68 24.59 -7.63
C SER A 487 -21.74 25.45 -8.48
N CYS A 488 -20.91 24.82 -9.31
CA CYS A 488 -19.93 25.50 -10.17
C CYS A 488 -20.41 25.61 -11.61
N HIS A 489 -21.21 24.64 -12.07
CA HIS A 489 -21.58 24.46 -13.47
C HIS A 489 -23.05 24.82 -13.80
N SER A 490 -23.87 25.20 -12.81
CA SER A 490 -25.23 25.70 -13.05
C SER A 490 -25.37 27.18 -12.69
N TYR A 491 -26.08 27.96 -13.51
CA TYR A 491 -26.53 29.31 -13.14
C TYR A 491 -27.79 29.32 -12.27
N ALA A 492 -28.47 28.17 -12.14
CA ALA A 492 -29.55 28.04 -11.19
C ALA A 492 -28.96 28.16 -9.78
N VAL A 493 -29.34 29.20 -9.05
CA VAL A 493 -28.91 29.42 -7.66
C VAL A 493 -29.26 28.16 -6.88
N ALA A 494 -28.26 27.53 -6.26
CA ALA A 494 -28.47 26.40 -5.36
C ALA A 494 -29.56 26.80 -4.35
N SER A 495 -30.73 26.18 -4.44
CA SER A 495 -31.73 26.28 -3.40
C SER A 495 -31.11 25.67 -2.14
N SER A 496 -30.78 26.56 -1.20
CA SER A 496 -30.20 26.28 0.12
C SER A 496 -30.97 25.24 0.91
#